data_AF-A0A975HZ98-F1
#
_entry.id   AF-A0A975HZ98-F1
#
_cell.length_a   1.000
_cell.length_b   1.000
_cell.length_c   1.000
_cell.angle_alpha   90.00
_cell.angle_beta   90.00
_cell.angle_gamma   90.00
#
_symmetry.space_group_name_H-M   'P 1'
#
loop_
_entity.id
_entity.type
_entity.pdbx_description
1 polymer ?
#
loop_
_entity_poly.entity_id
_entity_poly.type
_entity_poly.pdbx_seq_one_letter_code
_entity_poly.pdbx_strand_id
1 'polypeptide(L)'
;MTIETPLSSKSSGYAASPADWSNFLDCWRETLRHRPHDLPKDQFGVPVFSMMATYRKGSQKNSSSDSDAALKSIEQLQVKLNVVLPPSYVDFVIAFGPTAFPEVIPDTDSHARGFYPLEEVDFMKRRRPDIVEIEESYPRDSGSEKYFVYGTKQDDVAVRTKYYRNAIVVGAYSKHELLLLNPVVKTQDGEMEAILLMHSSSFRAPSFAELVRQVSVAETVDVKRSPPYPQEKLIGTCASKLPMKNIWWE
;
A
#
# COMPACT_ATOMS: atom_id res chain seq x y z
N MET A 1 -21.96 -8.69 2.66
CA MET A 1 -22.88 -7.57 2.90
C MET A 1 -22.07 -6.29 2.67
N THR A 2 -22.30 -5.59 1.57
CA THR A 2 -21.60 -4.34 1.27
C THR A 2 -22.24 -3.25 2.10
N ILE A 3 -21.48 -2.60 2.98
CA ILE A 3 -21.96 -1.46 3.75
C ILE A 3 -21.81 -0.24 2.84
N GLU A 4 -22.89 0.48 2.57
CA GLU A 4 -22.78 1.77 1.87
C GLU A 4 -21.98 2.74 2.76
N THR A 5 -20.94 3.33 2.19
CA THR A 5 -20.09 4.32 2.86
C THR A 5 -20.05 5.58 2.01
N PRO A 6 -19.73 6.75 2.56
CA PRO A 6 -19.56 7.97 1.73
C PRO A 6 -18.63 7.75 0.53
N LEU A 7 -17.63 6.88 0.66
CA LEU A 7 -16.69 6.56 -0.41
C LEU A 7 -17.33 5.76 -1.56
N SER A 8 -18.40 5.00 -1.34
CA SER A 8 -19.01 4.15 -2.39
C SER A 8 -19.66 4.94 -3.54
N SER A 9 -19.87 6.25 -3.34
CA SER A 9 -20.36 7.18 -4.37
C SER A 9 -19.25 7.91 -5.14
N LYS A 10 -17.98 7.67 -4.79
CA LYS A 10 -16.81 8.34 -5.36
C LYS A 10 -15.99 7.34 -6.16
N SER A 11 -15.45 7.76 -7.30
CA SER A 11 -14.38 7.01 -7.96
C SER A 11 -13.06 7.29 -7.24
N SER A 12 -12.21 6.28 -7.14
CA SER A 12 -10.84 6.41 -6.64
C SER A 12 -9.93 7.23 -7.55
N GLY A 13 -10.36 7.51 -8.79
CA GLY A 13 -9.52 8.10 -9.82
C GLY A 13 -8.46 7.17 -10.40
N TYR A 14 -8.36 5.91 -9.97
CA TYR A 14 -7.38 4.97 -10.48
C TYR A 14 -7.56 4.75 -11.99
N ALA A 15 -6.49 4.93 -12.75
CA ALA A 15 -6.52 4.87 -14.21
C ALA A 15 -5.25 4.25 -14.82
N ALA A 16 -4.43 3.59 -14.00
CA ALA A 16 -3.17 3.00 -14.41
C ALA A 16 -3.35 1.57 -14.91
N SER A 17 -2.26 1.02 -15.44
CA SER A 17 -2.12 -0.36 -15.89
C SER A 17 -0.90 -1.02 -15.24
N PRO A 18 -0.71 -2.35 -15.38
CA PRO A 18 0.52 -3.00 -14.93
C PRO A 18 1.80 -2.38 -15.51
N ALA A 19 1.76 -1.87 -16.75
CA ALA A 19 2.90 -1.19 -17.37
C ALA A 19 3.23 0.15 -16.69
N ASP A 20 2.22 0.92 -16.31
CA ASP A 20 2.40 2.17 -15.56
C ASP A 20 2.98 1.88 -14.17
N TRP A 21 2.52 0.81 -13.52
CA TRP A 21 3.10 0.34 -12.26
C TRP A 21 4.56 -0.06 -12.41
N SER A 22 4.94 -0.83 -13.43
CA SER A 22 6.35 -1.17 -13.68
C SER A 22 7.20 0.10 -13.87
N ASN A 23 6.72 1.07 -14.65
CA ASN A 23 7.40 2.35 -14.86
C ASN A 23 7.56 3.16 -13.55
N PHE A 24 6.52 3.17 -12.72
CA PHE A 24 6.52 3.82 -11.42
C PHE A 24 7.52 3.16 -10.45
N LEU A 25 7.50 1.83 -10.33
CA LEU A 25 8.38 1.06 -9.45
C LEU A 25 9.85 1.20 -9.86
N ASP A 26 10.14 1.15 -11.16
CA ASP A 26 11.48 1.37 -11.70
C ASP A 26 12.00 2.78 -11.37
N CYS A 27 11.16 3.80 -11.52
CA CYS A 27 11.53 5.17 -11.15
C CYS A 27 11.82 5.30 -9.66
N TRP A 28 10.93 4.78 -8.82
CA TRP A 28 11.06 4.88 -7.36
C TRP A 28 12.37 4.25 -6.92
N ARG A 29 12.64 3.03 -7.37
CA ARG A 29 13.89 2.35 -7.08
C ARG A 29 15.10 3.13 -7.57
N GLU A 30 15.10 3.59 -8.82
CA GLU A 30 16.25 4.30 -9.38
C GLU A 30 16.55 5.61 -8.63
N THR A 31 15.51 6.31 -8.20
CA THR A 31 15.63 7.52 -7.39
C THR A 31 16.25 7.21 -6.03
N LEU A 32 15.88 6.10 -5.40
CA LEU A 32 16.47 5.66 -4.13
C LEU A 32 17.96 5.34 -4.25
N ARG A 33 18.42 4.77 -5.38
CA ARG A 33 19.85 4.47 -5.59
C ARG A 33 20.71 5.73 -5.58
N HIS A 34 20.20 6.79 -6.20
CA HIS A 34 20.87 8.08 -6.35
C HIS A 34 20.75 8.98 -5.13
N ARG A 35 19.93 8.63 -4.13
CA ARG A 35 19.79 9.46 -2.93
C ARG A 35 21.11 9.43 -2.13
N PRO A 36 21.73 10.59 -1.87
CA PRO A 36 22.86 10.67 -0.96
C PRO A 36 22.34 10.41 0.45
N HIS A 37 22.67 9.26 1.04
CA HIS A 37 22.28 8.91 2.41
C HIS A 37 23.38 8.10 3.09
N ASP A 38 23.54 8.34 4.38
CA ASP A 38 24.37 7.60 5.35
C ASP A 38 23.74 6.25 5.76
N LEU A 39 22.63 5.85 5.13
CA LEU A 39 21.92 4.62 5.45
C LEU A 39 22.60 3.40 4.81
N PRO A 40 22.67 2.26 5.51
CA PRO A 40 23.12 1.00 4.92
C PRO A 40 22.35 0.70 3.65
N LYS A 41 23.08 0.52 2.54
CA LYS A 41 22.54 0.09 1.25
C LYS A 41 22.72 -1.42 1.11
N ASP A 42 21.78 -2.06 0.44
CA ASP A 42 21.93 -3.46 0.04
C ASP A 42 22.99 -3.60 -1.07
N GLN A 43 23.25 -4.84 -1.49
CA GLN A 43 24.18 -5.13 -2.59
C GLN A 43 23.79 -4.48 -3.94
N PHE A 44 22.57 -3.94 -4.06
CA PHE A 44 22.06 -3.24 -5.24
C PHE A 44 22.03 -1.72 -5.07
N GLY A 45 22.54 -1.18 -3.96
CA GLY A 45 22.58 0.27 -3.71
C GLY A 45 21.24 0.86 -3.26
N VAL A 46 20.25 0.05 -2.90
CA VAL A 46 18.95 0.50 -2.37
C VAL A 46 19.03 0.51 -0.83
N PRO A 47 18.52 1.53 -0.13
CA PRO A 47 18.48 1.52 1.33
C PRO A 47 17.77 0.26 1.85
N VAL A 48 18.42 -0.49 2.76
CA VAL A 48 17.90 -1.77 3.30
C VAL A 48 16.54 -1.59 4.00
N PHE A 49 16.23 -0.36 4.42
CA PHE A 49 14.98 -0.01 5.08
C PHE A 49 13.94 0.66 4.16
N SER A 50 14.03 0.49 2.84
CA SER A 50 13.01 0.99 1.90
C SER A 50 11.95 -0.07 1.59
N MET A 51 10.73 0.38 1.27
CA MET A 51 9.67 -0.45 0.67
C MET A 51 10.11 -1.17 -0.62
N MET A 52 11.13 -0.63 -1.30
CA MET A 52 11.68 -1.16 -2.55
C MET A 52 12.87 -2.10 -2.35
N ALA A 53 13.25 -2.43 -1.11
CA ALA A 53 14.39 -3.31 -0.82
C ALA A 53 14.26 -4.71 -1.45
N THR A 54 13.03 -5.22 -1.57
CA THR A 54 12.76 -6.53 -2.16
C THR A 54 12.56 -6.46 -3.68
N TYR A 55 12.15 -5.31 -4.20
CA TYR A 55 11.87 -5.15 -5.63
C TYR A 55 13.13 -5.36 -6.48
N ARG A 56 13.04 -6.23 -7.49
CA ARG A 56 14.13 -6.55 -8.42
C ARG A 56 13.78 -6.14 -9.87
N LYS A 57 14.55 -5.22 -10.43
CA LYS A 57 14.41 -4.72 -11.80
C LYS A 57 14.80 -5.84 -12.76
N GLY A 58 13.93 -6.18 -13.70
CA GLY A 58 14.15 -7.31 -14.61
C GLY A 58 13.76 -8.69 -14.04
N SER A 59 13.10 -8.76 -12.87
CA SER A 59 12.39 -10.00 -12.44
C SER A 59 11.24 -10.34 -13.37
N GLN A 60 10.71 -9.33 -14.06
CA GLN A 60 9.81 -9.49 -15.17
C GLN A 60 10.61 -9.88 -16.41
N LYS A 61 10.66 -11.17 -16.73
CA LYS A 61 10.52 -11.50 -18.14
C LYS A 61 9.04 -11.26 -18.43
N ASN A 62 8.73 -10.30 -19.29
CA ASN A 62 7.38 -10.11 -19.85
C ASN A 62 7.04 -11.29 -20.78
N SER A 63 7.26 -12.53 -20.34
CA SER A 63 6.64 -13.70 -20.93
C SER A 63 5.23 -13.81 -20.38
N SER A 64 4.30 -14.20 -21.25
CA SER A 64 2.92 -14.50 -20.89
C SER A 64 2.83 -15.41 -19.65
N SER A 65 3.79 -16.33 -19.48
CA SER A 65 3.90 -17.24 -18.34
C SER A 65 3.89 -16.56 -16.97
N ASP A 66 4.55 -15.42 -16.83
CA ASP A 66 4.77 -14.78 -15.53
C ASP A 66 3.52 -13.98 -15.11
N SER A 67 2.83 -13.41 -16.11
CA SER A 67 1.52 -12.78 -15.91
C SER A 67 0.45 -13.83 -15.56
N ASP A 68 0.43 -14.96 -16.25
CA ASP A 68 -0.51 -16.06 -15.96
C ASP A 68 -0.30 -16.63 -14.54
N ALA A 69 0.96 -16.77 -14.12
CA ALA A 69 1.29 -17.19 -12.76
C ALA A 69 0.82 -16.18 -11.72
N ALA A 70 1.05 -14.88 -11.95
CA ALA A 70 0.58 -13.82 -11.05
C ALA A 70 -0.95 -13.81 -10.94
N LEU A 71 -1.67 -13.91 -12.06
CA LEU A 71 -3.13 -13.97 -12.08
C LEU A 71 -3.66 -15.18 -11.31
N LYS A 72 -3.05 -16.35 -11.46
CA LYS A 72 -3.41 -17.54 -10.69
C LYS A 72 -3.21 -17.34 -9.19
N SER A 73 -2.09 -16.74 -8.77
CA SER A 73 -1.86 -16.44 -7.36
C SER A 73 -2.84 -15.40 -6.81
N ILE A 74 -3.22 -14.40 -7.62
CA ILE A 74 -4.27 -13.43 -7.29
C ILE A 74 -5.60 -14.14 -7.08
N GLU A 75 -6.01 -15.04 -7.98
CA GLU A 75 -7.24 -15.83 -7.84
C GLU A 75 -7.24 -16.67 -6.54
N GLN A 76 -6.13 -17.35 -6.26
CA GLN A 76 -5.98 -18.12 -5.02
C GLN A 76 -6.10 -17.25 -3.78
N LEU A 77 -5.52 -16.05 -3.79
CA LEU A 77 -5.62 -15.10 -2.68
C LEU A 77 -7.05 -14.58 -2.51
N GLN A 78 -7.74 -14.25 -3.60
CA GLN A 78 -9.15 -13.84 -3.55
C GLN A 78 -10.05 -14.93 -2.97
N VAL A 79 -9.81 -16.20 -3.34
CA VAL A 79 -10.51 -17.37 -2.76
C VAL A 79 -10.19 -17.51 -1.28
N LYS A 80 -8.90 -17.46 -0.89
CA LYS A 80 -8.44 -17.54 0.51
C LYS A 80 -9.10 -16.47 1.40
N LEU A 81 -9.17 -15.24 0.90
CA LEU A 81 -9.73 -14.10 1.64
C LEU A 81 -11.26 -14.00 1.51
N ASN A 82 -11.85 -14.68 0.53
CA ASN A 82 -13.24 -14.48 0.10
C ASN A 82 -13.55 -13.00 -0.18
N VAL A 83 -12.63 -12.33 -0.90
CA VAL A 83 -12.67 -10.90 -1.21
C VAL A 83 -12.16 -10.70 -2.64
N VAL A 84 -12.87 -9.89 -3.43
CA VAL A 84 -12.36 -9.36 -4.69
C VAL A 84 -11.38 -8.24 -4.38
N LEU A 85 -10.12 -8.38 -4.82
CA LEU A 85 -9.04 -7.42 -4.57
C LEU A 85 -9.23 -6.14 -5.40
N PRO A 86 -8.73 -4.98 -4.93
CA PRO A 86 -8.92 -3.73 -5.66
C PRO A 86 -8.06 -3.70 -6.95
N PRO A 87 -8.58 -3.15 -8.06
CA PRO A 87 -7.86 -3.12 -9.34
C PRO A 87 -6.40 -2.67 -9.27
N SER A 88 -6.11 -1.61 -8.51
CA SER A 88 -4.77 -1.07 -8.40
C SER A 88 -3.79 -1.99 -7.66
N TYR A 89 -4.28 -2.81 -6.73
CA TYR A 89 -3.47 -3.84 -6.09
C TYR A 89 -3.22 -5.02 -7.04
N VAL A 90 -4.21 -5.39 -7.85
CA VAL A 90 -4.07 -6.43 -8.88
C VAL A 90 -2.99 -6.04 -9.89
N ASP A 91 -3.07 -4.83 -10.44
CA ASP A 91 -2.08 -4.34 -11.41
C ASP A 91 -0.70 -4.20 -10.78
N PHE A 92 -0.62 -3.76 -9.52
CA PHE A 92 0.62 -3.74 -8.77
C PHE A 92 1.24 -5.14 -8.65
N VAL A 93 0.47 -6.17 -8.29
CA VAL A 93 0.99 -7.54 -8.13
C VAL A 93 1.55 -8.08 -9.45
N ILE A 94 0.86 -7.82 -10.56
CA ILE A 94 1.33 -8.18 -11.91
C ILE A 94 2.65 -7.46 -12.24
N ALA A 95 2.75 -6.17 -11.88
CA ALA A 95 3.92 -5.34 -12.14
C ALA A 95 5.12 -5.64 -11.22
N PHE A 96 4.85 -5.91 -9.95
CA PHE A 96 5.86 -6.15 -8.91
C PHE A 96 6.47 -7.56 -9.05
N GLY A 97 5.64 -8.53 -9.47
CA GLY A 97 6.04 -9.91 -9.72
C GLY A 97 5.98 -10.78 -8.45
N PRO A 98 5.50 -12.04 -8.54
CA PRO A 98 5.33 -12.93 -7.39
C PRO A 98 6.65 -13.47 -6.83
N THR A 99 7.76 -13.38 -7.57
CA THR A 99 9.09 -13.90 -7.20
C THR A 99 10.03 -12.83 -6.63
N ALA A 100 9.56 -11.59 -6.50
CA ALA A 100 10.34 -10.46 -6.00
C ALA A 100 10.45 -10.42 -4.47
N PHE A 101 9.87 -11.39 -3.75
CA PHE A 101 9.98 -11.47 -2.30
C PHE A 101 11.18 -12.34 -1.94
N PRO A 102 12.15 -11.86 -1.14
CA PRO A 102 13.26 -12.70 -0.70
C PRO A 102 12.71 -13.91 0.07
N GLU A 103 13.37 -15.07 -0.08
CA GLU A 103 13.18 -16.17 0.85
C GLU A 103 13.35 -15.63 2.27
N VAL A 104 12.30 -15.77 3.08
CA VAL A 104 12.27 -15.30 4.46
C VAL A 104 13.46 -15.92 5.19
N ILE A 105 14.43 -15.09 5.60
CA ILE A 105 15.45 -15.51 6.55
C ILE A 105 14.72 -15.69 7.88
N PRO A 106 14.56 -16.93 8.37
CA PRO A 106 13.88 -17.14 9.64
C PRO A 106 14.76 -16.52 10.72
N ASP A 107 14.12 -15.85 11.68
CA ASP A 107 14.68 -15.73 13.03
C ASP A 107 15.83 -14.72 13.22
N THR A 108 15.71 -13.54 12.63
CA THR A 108 16.20 -12.35 13.32
C THR A 108 15.06 -11.37 13.46
N ASP A 109 15.15 -10.52 14.47
CA ASP A 109 14.28 -9.41 14.87
C ASP A 109 14.10 -8.34 13.76
N SER A 110 14.07 -8.78 12.51
CA SER A 110 14.39 -8.04 11.31
C SER A 110 13.25 -7.10 10.98
N HIS A 111 13.67 -5.87 10.70
CA HIS A 111 12.89 -4.74 10.24
C HIS A 111 12.28 -5.03 8.86
N ALA A 112 11.41 -6.04 8.75
CA ALA A 112 10.77 -6.41 7.49
C ALA A 112 9.94 -5.23 6.99
N ARG A 113 10.55 -4.46 6.09
CA ARG A 113 9.95 -3.36 5.34
C ARG A 113 9.73 -3.85 3.91
N GLY A 114 8.61 -3.45 3.32
CA GLY A 114 8.24 -3.85 1.97
C GLY A 114 6.85 -4.46 1.89
N PHE A 115 6.49 -4.82 0.67
CA PHE A 115 5.27 -5.55 0.39
C PHE A 115 5.42 -7.02 0.80
N TYR A 116 4.33 -7.64 1.22
CA TYR A 116 4.32 -9.06 1.56
C TYR A 116 4.11 -9.94 0.33
N PRO A 117 4.75 -11.13 0.29
CA PRO A 117 4.39 -12.13 -0.69
C PRO A 117 2.93 -12.53 -0.52
N LEU A 118 2.27 -12.93 -1.61
CA LEU A 118 0.81 -13.15 -1.63
C LEU A 118 0.37 -14.23 -0.63
N GLU A 119 1.20 -15.22 -0.37
CA GLU A 119 0.96 -16.26 0.63
C GLU A 119 0.86 -15.71 2.07
N GLU A 120 1.60 -14.64 2.37
CA GLU A 120 1.61 -13.96 3.66
C GLU A 120 0.55 -12.86 3.78
N VAL A 121 -0.05 -12.45 2.66
CA VAL A 121 -1.17 -11.52 2.67
C VAL A 121 -2.36 -12.17 3.36
N ASP A 122 -2.85 -11.52 4.42
CA ASP A 122 -3.94 -12.03 5.22
C ASP A 122 -4.66 -10.92 6.00
N PHE A 123 -5.82 -11.23 6.58
CA PHE A 123 -6.52 -10.34 7.50
C PHE A 123 -5.65 -10.03 8.73
N MET A 124 -5.75 -8.80 9.21
CA MET A 124 -5.03 -8.29 10.37
C MET A 124 -5.26 -9.15 11.61
N LYS A 125 -6.48 -9.66 11.83
CA LYS A 125 -6.77 -10.58 12.95
C LYS A 125 -5.95 -11.87 12.95
N ARG A 126 -5.47 -12.31 11.78
CA ARG A 126 -4.61 -13.50 11.64
C ARG A 126 -3.13 -13.11 11.64
N ARG A 127 -2.78 -12.02 10.95
CA ARG A 127 -1.38 -11.60 10.78
C ARG A 127 -0.82 -10.89 12.03
N ARG A 128 -1.63 -10.07 12.68
CA ARG A 128 -1.30 -9.19 13.81
C ARG A 128 -2.41 -9.18 14.87
N PRO A 129 -2.72 -10.35 15.47
CA PRO A 129 -3.75 -10.44 16.50
C PRO A 129 -3.44 -9.54 17.71
N ASP A 130 -2.16 -9.31 17.99
CA ASP A 130 -1.65 -8.41 19.03
C ASP A 130 -2.18 -6.98 18.86
N ILE A 131 -2.10 -6.42 17.64
CA ILE A 131 -2.58 -5.06 17.37
C ILE A 131 -4.11 -5.03 17.41
N VAL A 132 -4.78 -6.04 16.86
CA VAL A 132 -6.25 -6.10 16.86
C VAL A 132 -6.80 -6.13 18.29
N GLU A 133 -6.19 -6.91 19.19
CA GLU A 133 -6.61 -6.98 20.59
C GLU A 133 -6.46 -5.63 21.31
N ILE A 134 -5.35 -4.92 21.08
CA ILE A 134 -5.12 -3.58 21.65
C ILE A 134 -6.17 -2.59 21.15
N GLU A 135 -6.39 -2.53 19.83
CA GLU A 135 -7.32 -1.59 19.20
C GLU A 135 -8.80 -1.89 19.52
N GLU A 136 -9.13 -3.14 19.84
CA GLU A 136 -10.46 -3.55 20.30
C GLU A 136 -10.66 -3.35 21.80
N SER A 137 -9.59 -3.35 22.60
CA SER A 137 -9.64 -3.02 24.03
C SER A 137 -9.92 -1.55 24.27
N TYR A 138 -9.50 -0.68 23.34
CA TYR A 138 -9.71 0.76 23.37
C TYR A 138 -10.37 1.24 22.07
N PRO A 139 -11.65 0.87 21.83
CA PRO A 139 -12.29 1.11 20.55
C PRO A 139 -12.45 2.62 20.30
N ARG A 140 -12.01 3.06 19.11
CA ARG A 140 -12.17 4.43 18.62
C ARG A 140 -13.01 4.38 17.35
N ASP A 141 -14.10 5.14 17.33
CA ASP A 141 -15.04 5.19 16.20
C ASP A 141 -15.35 6.64 15.85
N SER A 142 -14.58 7.18 14.91
CA SER A 142 -14.79 8.54 14.41
C SER A 142 -16.04 8.64 13.56
N GLY A 143 -16.80 9.73 13.73
CA GLY A 143 -17.92 10.09 12.87
C GLY A 143 -17.54 10.15 11.39
N SER A 144 -18.49 9.88 10.51
CA SER A 144 -18.22 9.75 9.06
C SER A 144 -17.64 11.04 8.47
N GLU A 145 -18.10 12.18 8.96
CA GLU A 145 -17.65 13.52 8.59
C GLU A 145 -16.18 13.78 8.91
N LYS A 146 -15.62 13.10 9.92
CA LYS A 146 -14.19 13.17 10.26
C LYS A 146 -13.38 12.06 9.59
N TYR A 147 -13.94 10.85 9.54
CA TYR A 147 -13.24 9.67 9.05
C TYR A 147 -12.99 9.71 7.54
N PHE A 148 -14.01 10.07 6.74
CA PHE A 148 -13.97 10.05 5.27
C PHE A 148 -13.43 11.36 4.65
N VAL A 149 -12.57 12.07 5.39
CA VAL A 149 -11.77 13.16 4.84
C VAL A 149 -10.46 12.57 4.34
N TYR A 150 -10.16 12.74 3.06
CA TYR A 150 -8.94 12.26 2.42
C TYR A 150 -8.11 13.45 1.94
N GLY A 151 -6.79 13.25 1.90
CA GLY A 151 -5.85 14.31 1.53
C GLY A 151 -5.37 15.14 2.71
N THR A 152 -4.77 16.30 2.45
CA THR A 152 -4.05 17.12 3.45
C THR A 152 -4.89 17.63 4.62
N LYS A 153 -6.22 17.62 4.50
CA LYS A 153 -7.17 17.98 5.57
C LYS A 153 -7.56 16.79 6.46
N GLN A 154 -7.07 15.60 6.14
CA GLN A 154 -7.35 14.40 6.93
C GLN A 154 -6.83 14.57 8.37
N ASP A 155 -7.68 14.26 9.34
CA ASP A 155 -7.27 14.04 10.72
C ASP A 155 -6.65 12.63 10.84
N ASP A 156 -5.36 12.59 11.15
CA ASP A 156 -4.55 11.36 11.18
C ASP A 156 -4.84 10.49 12.41
N VAL A 157 -5.50 11.05 13.45
CA VAL A 157 -6.00 10.29 14.61
C VAL A 157 -7.48 9.88 14.47
N ALA A 158 -8.18 10.35 13.43
CA ALA A 158 -9.56 9.95 13.16
C ALA A 158 -9.62 8.51 12.62
N VAL A 159 -9.92 7.55 13.48
CA VAL A 159 -9.90 6.11 13.15
C VAL A 159 -11.26 5.44 13.38
N ARG A 160 -11.40 4.23 12.84
CA ARG A 160 -12.50 3.30 13.07
C ARG A 160 -11.95 1.91 13.33
N THR A 161 -11.59 1.64 14.59
CA THR A 161 -10.84 0.42 14.94
C THR A 161 -11.60 -0.86 14.62
N LYS A 162 -12.94 -0.81 14.59
CA LYS A 162 -13.80 -1.91 14.11
C LYS A 162 -13.49 -2.41 12.70
N TYR A 163 -12.84 -1.61 11.85
CA TYR A 163 -12.44 -2.03 10.51
C TYR A 163 -11.16 -2.87 10.52
N TYR A 164 -10.28 -2.68 11.50
CA TYR A 164 -8.94 -3.29 11.51
C TYR A 164 -8.98 -4.81 11.54
N ARG A 165 -9.87 -5.44 12.32
CA ARG A 165 -10.03 -6.91 12.37
C ARG A 165 -10.13 -7.55 10.99
N ASN A 166 -10.82 -6.89 10.05
CA ASN A 166 -11.07 -7.38 8.69
C ASN A 166 -10.27 -6.65 7.62
N ALA A 167 -9.36 -5.74 8.00
CA ALA A 167 -8.42 -5.15 7.07
C ALA A 167 -7.40 -6.21 6.62
N ILE A 168 -6.96 -6.15 5.37
CA ILE A 168 -6.00 -7.06 4.75
C ILE A 168 -4.62 -6.42 4.85
N VAL A 169 -3.66 -7.10 5.46
CA VAL A 169 -2.27 -6.63 5.57
C VAL A 169 -1.51 -7.03 4.32
N VAL A 170 -1.04 -6.04 3.55
CA VAL A 170 -0.35 -6.25 2.27
C VAL A 170 1.14 -5.91 2.30
N GLY A 171 1.61 -5.38 3.42
CA GLY A 171 3.01 -5.04 3.63
C GLY A 171 3.23 -4.32 4.96
N ALA A 172 4.49 -3.95 5.18
CA ALA A 172 4.92 -3.22 6.36
C ALA A 172 5.87 -2.09 5.96
N TYR A 173 5.62 -0.89 6.47
CA TYR A 173 6.53 0.25 6.35
C TYR A 173 7.60 0.23 7.46
N SER A 174 7.31 -0.45 8.57
CA SER A 174 8.28 -0.84 9.62
C SER A 174 7.69 -1.96 10.47
N LYS A 175 8.41 -2.42 11.50
CA LYS A 175 7.94 -3.48 12.42
C LYS A 175 6.54 -3.22 13.00
N HIS A 176 6.18 -1.95 13.18
CA HIS A 176 4.92 -1.54 13.79
C HIS A 176 4.02 -0.72 12.85
N GLU A 177 4.46 -0.47 11.62
CA GLU A 177 3.72 0.35 10.66
C GLU A 177 3.31 -0.53 9.48
N LEU A 178 2.02 -0.62 9.22
CA LEU A 178 1.44 -1.61 8.31
C LEU A 178 0.75 -0.94 7.13
N LEU A 179 0.83 -1.58 5.97
CA LEU A 179 0.03 -1.24 4.80
C LEU A 179 -1.20 -2.15 4.79
N LEU A 180 -2.38 -1.53 4.83
CA LEU A 180 -3.66 -2.23 4.94
C LEU A 180 -4.56 -1.89 3.75
N LEU A 181 -5.40 -2.85 3.36
CA LEU A 181 -6.57 -2.63 2.51
C LEU A 181 -7.84 -2.90 3.32
N ASN A 182 -8.80 -1.99 3.27
CA ASN A 182 -10.05 -2.09 4.01
C ASN A 182 -11.19 -2.60 3.10
N PRO A 183 -11.54 -3.89 3.11
CA PRO A 183 -12.56 -4.43 2.22
C PRO A 183 -13.99 -3.98 2.56
N VAL A 184 -14.19 -3.31 3.71
CA VAL A 184 -15.50 -2.75 4.10
C VAL A 184 -15.74 -1.38 3.47
N VAL A 185 -14.67 -0.63 3.18
CA VAL A 185 -14.74 0.73 2.63
C VAL A 185 -14.23 0.69 1.20
N LYS A 186 -15.16 0.85 0.24
CA LYS A 186 -14.87 0.76 -1.19
C LYS A 186 -15.34 1.98 -1.94
N THR A 187 -14.62 2.33 -3.00
CA THR A 187 -15.04 3.31 -4.00
C THR A 187 -15.98 2.67 -5.03
N GLN A 188 -16.61 3.50 -5.86
CA GLN A 188 -17.50 3.08 -6.93
C GLN A 188 -16.81 2.19 -7.97
N ASP A 189 -15.53 2.45 -8.25
CA ASP A 189 -14.71 1.71 -9.22
C ASP A 189 -14.05 0.45 -8.63
N GLY A 190 -14.42 0.06 -7.39
CA GLY A 190 -14.00 -1.19 -6.79
C GLY A 190 -12.65 -1.13 -6.07
N GLU A 191 -12.01 0.05 -5.97
CA GLU A 191 -10.89 0.23 -5.06
C GLU A 191 -11.34 0.10 -3.61
N MET A 192 -10.38 -0.25 -2.76
CA MET A 192 -10.54 -0.26 -1.31
C MET A 192 -9.82 0.95 -0.74
N GLU A 193 -10.34 1.49 0.35
CA GLU A 193 -9.55 2.38 1.20
C GLU A 193 -8.26 1.65 1.61
N ALA A 194 -7.13 2.31 1.37
CA ALA A 194 -5.82 1.81 1.75
C ALA A 194 -5.29 2.67 2.91
N ILE A 195 -4.60 2.03 3.86
CA ILE A 195 -4.19 2.69 5.10
C ILE A 195 -2.71 2.41 5.34
N LEU A 196 -1.91 3.44 5.57
CA LEU A 196 -0.64 3.33 6.29
C LEU A 196 -0.95 3.53 7.77
N LEU A 197 -1.06 2.42 8.49
CA LEU A 197 -1.27 2.41 9.94
C LEU A 197 0.07 2.67 10.62
N MET A 198 0.15 3.73 11.43
CA MET A 198 1.31 4.06 12.24
C MET A 198 0.97 3.97 13.73
N HIS A 199 1.97 4.04 14.61
CA HIS A 199 1.79 3.82 16.04
C HIS A 199 0.71 4.71 16.68
N SER A 200 0.69 6.00 16.36
CA SER A 200 -0.26 6.97 16.94
C SER A 200 -1.07 7.73 15.90
N SER A 201 -0.96 7.36 14.62
CA SER A 201 -1.61 8.05 13.52
C SER A 201 -1.88 7.09 12.37
N SER A 202 -2.66 7.53 11.39
CA SER A 202 -2.92 6.78 10.17
C SER A 202 -3.01 7.72 9.00
N PHE A 203 -2.43 7.33 7.87
CA PHE A 203 -2.73 7.94 6.58
C PHE A 203 -3.70 7.04 5.83
N ARG A 204 -4.83 7.58 5.34
CA ARG A 204 -5.85 6.85 4.60
C ARG A 204 -5.92 7.40 3.19
N ALA A 205 -6.01 6.51 2.21
CA ALA A 205 -6.09 6.83 0.80
C ALA A 205 -7.30 6.14 0.17
N PRO A 206 -7.93 6.74 -0.86
CA PRO A 206 -9.09 6.16 -1.53
C PRO A 206 -8.75 4.94 -2.41
N SER A 207 -7.47 4.63 -2.60
CA SER A 207 -6.98 3.46 -3.35
C SER A 207 -5.60 3.04 -2.87
N PHE A 208 -5.22 1.80 -3.22
CA PHE A 208 -3.84 1.33 -3.00
C PHE A 208 -2.83 2.11 -3.85
N ALA A 209 -3.18 2.46 -5.10
CA ALA A 209 -2.36 3.33 -5.95
C ALA A 209 -2.00 4.66 -5.27
N GLU A 210 -2.97 5.36 -4.68
CA GLU A 210 -2.70 6.64 -4.02
C GLU A 210 -1.88 6.47 -2.74
N LEU A 211 -2.12 5.42 -1.96
CA LEU A 211 -1.28 5.10 -0.80
C LEU A 211 0.19 4.96 -1.23
N VAL A 212 0.45 4.16 -2.25
CA VAL A 212 1.81 3.86 -2.71
C VAL A 212 2.46 5.07 -3.38
N ARG A 213 1.70 5.90 -4.12
CA ARG A 213 2.19 7.21 -4.63
C ARG A 213 2.73 8.08 -3.51
N GLN A 214 1.98 8.23 -2.42
CA GLN A 214 2.35 9.04 -1.27
C GLN A 214 3.56 8.48 -0.51
N VAL A 215 3.60 7.15 -0.30
CA VAL A 215 4.75 6.47 0.31
C VAL A 215 6.02 6.66 -0.54
N SER A 216 5.91 6.61 -1.87
CA SER A 216 7.08 6.84 -2.73
C SER A 216 7.67 8.24 -2.57
N VAL A 217 6.82 9.27 -2.40
CA VAL A 217 7.28 10.64 -2.14
C VAL A 217 7.98 10.71 -0.78
N ALA A 218 7.42 10.08 0.26
CA ALA A 218 8.03 10.03 1.59
C ALA A 218 9.44 9.42 1.56
N GLU A 219 9.67 8.41 0.71
CA GLU A 219 10.96 7.75 0.59
C GLU A 219 11.94 8.42 -0.39
N THR A 220 11.47 9.18 -1.37
CA THR A 220 12.31 9.72 -2.46
C THR A 220 12.55 11.22 -2.39
N VAL A 221 11.68 11.97 -1.72
CA VAL A 221 11.75 13.42 -1.60
C VAL A 221 12.15 13.80 -0.18
N ASP A 222 12.88 14.89 -0.02
CA ASP A 222 13.17 15.46 1.31
C ASP A 222 11.92 16.19 1.84
N VAL A 223 11.10 15.46 2.58
CA VAL A 223 9.86 15.93 3.19
C VAL A 223 9.96 15.83 4.71
N LYS A 224 9.48 16.87 5.40
CA LYS A 224 9.60 17.00 6.87
C LYS A 224 8.53 16.24 7.67
N ARG A 225 7.51 15.69 7.00
CA ARG A 225 6.32 15.09 7.63
C ARG A 225 5.92 13.83 6.89
N SER A 226 5.21 12.94 7.59
CA SER A 226 4.53 11.79 6.98
C SER A 226 3.38 12.25 6.07
N PRO A 227 2.95 11.42 5.09
CA PRO A 227 1.78 11.71 4.26
C PRO A 227 0.50 11.89 5.09
N PRO A 228 -0.56 12.52 4.53
CA PRO A 228 -0.72 12.91 3.11
C PRO A 228 0.03 14.18 2.70
N TYR A 229 0.58 14.17 1.49
CA TYR A 229 1.11 15.35 0.81
C TYR A 229 0.08 15.91 -0.19
N PRO A 230 0.05 17.25 -0.40
CA PRO A 230 -0.78 17.85 -1.44
C PRO A 230 -0.49 17.24 -2.81
N GLN A 231 -1.51 17.05 -3.66
CA GLN A 231 -1.32 16.46 -5.00
C GLN A 231 -0.28 17.21 -5.84
N GLU A 232 -0.13 18.52 -5.67
CA GLU A 232 0.88 19.31 -6.38
C GLU A 232 2.30 18.89 -6.04
N LYS A 233 2.53 18.33 -4.85
CA LYS A 233 3.84 17.81 -4.43
C LYS A 233 4.19 16.47 -5.08
N LEU A 234 3.22 15.74 -5.62
CA LEU A 234 3.45 14.50 -6.34
C LEU A 234 3.87 14.77 -7.79
N ILE A 235 3.55 15.95 -8.33
CA ILE A 235 3.91 16.37 -9.69
C ILE A 235 5.44 16.45 -9.83
N GLY A 236 5.96 15.83 -10.90
CA GLY A 236 7.40 15.81 -11.20
C GLY A 236 8.20 14.78 -10.39
N THR A 237 7.54 14.03 -9.50
CA THR A 237 8.14 12.88 -8.79
C THR A 237 7.82 11.56 -9.49
N CYS A 238 8.36 10.45 -8.99
CA CYS A 238 7.99 9.12 -9.50
C CYS A 238 6.48 8.85 -9.41
N ALA A 239 5.79 9.38 -8.39
CA ALA A 239 4.34 9.26 -8.24
C ALA A 239 3.56 9.70 -9.49
N SER A 240 4.09 10.66 -10.26
CA SER A 240 3.48 11.13 -11.52
C SER A 240 3.42 10.06 -12.62
N LYS A 241 4.19 8.98 -12.51
CA LYS A 241 4.18 7.87 -13.47
C LYS A 241 3.00 6.91 -13.28
N LEU A 242 2.29 7.01 -12.16
CA LEU A 242 1.11 6.21 -11.89
C LEU A 242 -0.15 7.08 -12.05
N PRO A 243 -0.82 7.09 -13.21
CA PRO A 243 -1.85 8.08 -13.52
C PRO A 243 -3.11 7.92 -12.67
N MET A 244 -3.63 9.07 -12.22
CA MET A 244 -4.90 9.23 -11.51
C MET A 244 -5.77 10.27 -12.24
N LYS A 245 -7.09 10.11 -12.25
CA LYS A 245 -8.07 10.99 -12.94
C LYS A 245 -9.12 11.52 -11.96
N ASN A 246 -9.61 12.73 -12.21
CA ASN A 246 -10.73 13.32 -11.46
C ASN A 246 -10.54 13.28 -9.94
N ILE A 247 -9.32 13.57 -9.49
CA ILE A 247 -8.94 13.57 -8.08
C ILE A 247 -9.80 14.60 -7.33
N TRP A 248 -10.47 14.16 -6.28
CA TRP A 248 -11.38 14.98 -5.45
C TRP A 248 -10.88 15.20 -4.02
N TRP A 249 -9.72 14.63 -3.68
CA TRP A 249 -9.00 14.84 -2.43
C TRP A 249 -7.80 15.78 -2.66
N GLU A 250 -7.36 16.44 -1.60
CA GLU A 250 -6.31 17.49 -1.65
C GLU A 250 -4.90 16.96 -1.38
#